data_AF-A0A4Y4DQT9-F1
#
_entry.id   AF-A0A4Y4DQT9-F1
#
_cell.length_a   1.000
_cell.length_b   1.000
_cell.length_c   1.000
_cell.angle_alpha   90.00
_cell.angle_beta   90.00
_cell.angle_gamma   90.00
#
_symmetry.space_group_name_H-M   'P 1'
#
loop_
_entity.id
_entity.type
_entity.pdbx_description
1 polymer ?
#
loop_
_entity_poly.entity_id
_entity_poly.type
_entity_poly.pdbx_seq_one_letter_code
_entity_poly.pdbx_strand_id
1 'polypeptide(L)'
;MPIRNPQTGRIIGVVDLTGGADAVAVHSLPLLQAAVSAAEGQLLLPALAMERPDEDFLDLCASDGPRLSGKPISLRHAEILTVLAAHPRGLNSAQLVEELFEQPDGASEGTLRSELVRLRKFLADSPFRRIAARPYRLQWQLQTTLTRLWSAMEDGDLERALQLYPAEILVRSQAPGIAALRCRAQIALREIVLDRGSAQQLLRLGRQSADSQLLLASLRELPLDSPVRPLLVAEIEALEA
;
A
#
# COMPACT_ATOMS: atom_id res chain seq x y z
N MET A 1 26.82 17.91 -21.11
CA MET A 1 25.78 18.72 -20.44
C MET A 1 25.61 18.24 -19.01
N PRO A 2 25.74 19.12 -18.00
CA PRO A 2 25.64 18.72 -16.60
C PRO A 2 24.19 18.37 -16.23
N ILE A 3 24.01 17.29 -15.46
CA ILE A 3 22.78 16.98 -14.75
C ILE A 3 22.90 17.56 -13.35
N ARG A 4 21.89 18.32 -12.93
CA ARG A 4 21.82 18.94 -11.62
C ARG A 4 20.77 18.24 -10.77
N ASN A 5 21.05 18.12 -9.48
CA ASN A 5 20.03 17.75 -8.52
C ASN A 5 19.01 18.90 -8.46
N PRO A 6 17.72 18.65 -8.77
CA PRO A 6 16.72 19.71 -8.86
C PRO A 6 16.35 20.32 -7.50
N GLN A 7 16.65 19.64 -6.38
CA GLN A 7 16.39 20.13 -5.03
C GLN A 7 17.56 20.94 -4.44
N THR A 8 18.80 20.64 -4.83
CA THR A 8 20.02 21.25 -4.23
C THR A 8 20.85 22.06 -5.21
N GLY A 9 20.57 21.98 -6.52
CA GLY A 9 21.31 22.67 -7.58
C GLY A 9 22.73 22.14 -7.85
N ARG A 10 23.22 21.18 -7.04
CA ARG A 10 24.55 20.56 -7.21
C ARG A 10 24.59 19.70 -8.47
N ILE A 11 25.72 19.73 -9.18
CA ILE A 11 25.97 18.82 -10.31
C ILE A 11 26.17 17.41 -9.77
N ILE A 12 25.42 16.46 -10.31
CA ILE A 12 25.40 15.05 -9.90
C ILE A 12 25.86 14.10 -11.01
N GLY A 13 25.95 14.59 -12.24
CA GLY A 13 26.43 13.82 -13.38
C GLY A 13 26.59 14.69 -14.61
N VAL A 14 27.08 14.09 -15.70
CA VAL A 14 27.25 14.75 -16.99
C VAL A 14 26.77 13.80 -18.08
N VAL A 15 25.89 14.27 -18.95
CA VAL A 15 25.52 13.58 -20.20
C VAL A 15 26.48 14.07 -21.29
N ASP A 16 27.17 13.17 -21.94
CA ASP A 16 28.02 13.47 -23.10
C ASP A 16 27.53 12.70 -24.33
N LEU A 17 27.77 13.26 -25.52
CA LEU A 17 27.41 12.64 -26.79
C LEU A 17 28.70 12.28 -27.54
N THR A 18 28.88 10.99 -27.84
CA THR A 18 30.05 10.50 -28.58
C THR A 18 29.64 10.03 -29.98
N GLY A 19 30.35 10.48 -31.02
CA GLY A 19 30.06 10.14 -32.41
C GLY A 19 31.13 10.66 -33.38
N GLY A 20 31.09 10.20 -34.64
CA GLY A 20 32.01 10.61 -35.71
C GLY A 20 31.73 12.01 -36.28
N ALA A 21 32.45 12.44 -37.31
CA ALA A 21 32.33 13.80 -37.89
C ALA A 21 30.91 14.15 -38.37
N ASP A 22 30.09 13.15 -38.70
CA ASP A 22 28.67 13.29 -39.07
C ASP A 22 27.72 13.46 -37.87
N ALA A 23 28.20 13.22 -36.63
CA ALA A 23 27.43 13.39 -35.39
C ALA A 23 27.44 14.83 -34.86
N VAL A 24 28.17 15.74 -35.52
CA VAL A 24 28.19 17.19 -35.21
C VAL A 24 27.13 17.91 -36.04
N ALA A 25 25.90 17.40 -36.03
CA ALA A 25 24.78 18.13 -36.59
C ALA A 25 24.39 19.27 -35.63
N VAL A 26 23.97 20.40 -36.19
CA VAL A 26 23.47 21.62 -35.52
C VAL A 26 22.32 21.32 -34.52
N HIS A 27 21.79 20.09 -34.52
CA HIS A 27 20.62 19.63 -33.79
C HIS A 27 20.96 18.75 -32.56
N SER A 28 22.23 18.50 -32.27
CA SER A 28 22.65 17.64 -31.14
C SER A 28 22.45 18.28 -29.76
N LEU A 29 22.56 19.62 -29.69
CA LEU A 29 22.41 20.36 -28.43
C LEU A 29 20.97 20.35 -27.89
N PRO A 30 19.92 20.59 -28.69
CA PRO A 30 18.53 20.44 -28.24
C PRO A 30 18.19 19.03 -27.74
N LEU A 31 18.73 17.98 -28.37
CA LEU A 31 18.50 16.59 -27.94
C LEU A 31 19.17 16.29 -26.60
N LEU A 32 20.43 16.75 -26.41
CA LEU A 32 21.12 16.66 -25.13
C LEU A 32 20.39 17.44 -24.03
N GLN A 33 19.87 18.62 -24.35
CA GLN A 33 19.07 19.42 -23.41
C GLN A 33 17.76 18.71 -23.03
N ALA A 34 17.04 18.15 -24.01
CA ALA A 34 15.83 17.38 -23.75
C ALA A 34 16.11 16.13 -22.88
N ALA A 35 17.19 15.41 -23.15
CA ALA A 35 17.60 14.25 -22.35
C ALA A 35 17.98 14.64 -20.91
N VAL A 36 18.70 15.76 -20.73
CA VAL A 36 19.03 16.30 -19.40
C VAL A 36 17.77 16.74 -18.67
N SER A 37 16.87 17.50 -19.31
CA SER A 37 15.61 17.91 -18.69
C SER A 37 14.72 16.71 -18.33
N ALA A 38 14.71 15.64 -19.13
CA ALA A 38 14.01 14.42 -18.80
C ALA A 38 14.63 13.69 -17.59
N ALA A 39 15.97 13.62 -17.52
CA ALA A 39 16.68 13.01 -16.40
C ALA A 39 16.49 13.83 -15.09
N GLU A 40 16.56 15.15 -15.16
CA GLU A 40 16.30 16.04 -14.01
C GLU A 40 14.83 15.96 -13.58
N GLY A 41 13.89 15.84 -14.52
CA GLY A 41 12.46 15.59 -14.23
C GLY A 41 12.22 14.27 -13.50
N GLN A 42 12.96 13.20 -13.81
CA GLN A 42 12.89 11.93 -13.07
C GLN A 42 13.43 12.05 -11.63
N LEU A 43 14.32 13.00 -11.36
CA LEU A 43 14.84 13.27 -10.01
C LEU A 43 13.91 14.14 -9.16
N LEU A 44 12.93 14.80 -9.78
CA LEU A 44 11.84 15.52 -9.11
C LEU A 44 10.69 14.60 -8.71
N LEU A 45 10.51 13.49 -9.43
CA LEU A 45 9.70 12.41 -8.89
C LEU A 45 10.31 12.04 -7.54
N PRO A 46 9.48 11.77 -6.52
CA PRO A 46 10.01 11.08 -5.35
C PRO A 46 10.75 9.90 -5.94
N ALA A 47 12.08 9.88 -5.79
CA ALA A 47 12.78 8.63 -5.80
C ALA A 47 11.96 7.85 -4.78
N LEU A 48 11.15 6.90 -5.26
CA LEU A 48 10.74 5.79 -4.43
C LEU A 48 12.07 5.40 -3.86
N ALA A 49 12.32 5.78 -2.60
CA ALA A 49 13.50 5.37 -1.93
C ALA A 49 13.41 3.88 -2.18
N MET A 50 14.29 3.36 -3.03
CA MET A 50 14.51 1.94 -3.07
C MET A 50 15.28 1.66 -1.79
N GLU A 51 14.66 1.98 -0.64
CA GLU A 51 14.57 1.08 0.49
C GLU A 51 14.50 -0.27 -0.18
N ARG A 52 15.56 -1.05 0.01
CA ARG A 52 15.55 -2.45 -0.40
C ARG A 52 14.18 -2.98 -0.01
N PRO A 53 13.38 -3.49 -0.95
CA PRO A 53 12.03 -3.90 -0.64
C PRO A 53 12.14 -4.78 0.59
N ASP A 54 11.51 -4.35 1.69
CA ASP A 54 11.58 -5.08 2.95
C ASP A 54 11.31 -6.54 2.62
N GLU A 55 12.32 -7.39 2.85
CA GLU A 55 12.37 -8.67 2.17
C GLU A 55 11.12 -9.47 2.51
N ASP A 56 10.55 -9.31 3.70
CA ASP A 56 9.33 -10.00 4.09
C ASP A 56 8.11 -9.07 4.16
N PHE A 57 8.00 -8.13 3.22
CA PHE A 57 6.83 -7.27 3.05
C PHE A 57 5.93 -7.72 1.90
N LEU A 58 4.65 -7.89 2.21
CA LEU A 58 3.55 -8.12 1.29
C LEU A 58 2.76 -6.81 1.11
N ASP A 59 3.00 -6.16 -0.02
CA ASP A 59 2.25 -4.99 -0.45
C ASP A 59 0.89 -5.42 -1.03
N LEU A 60 -0.18 -4.91 -0.41
CA LEU A 60 -1.56 -5.18 -0.73
C LEU A 60 -2.23 -4.08 -1.57
N CYS A 61 -1.51 -2.99 -1.85
CA CYS A 61 -2.06 -1.74 -2.37
C CYS A 61 -1.62 -1.43 -3.81
N ALA A 62 -0.73 -2.23 -4.38
CA ALA A 62 -0.25 -2.03 -5.74
C ALA A 62 -1.39 -2.18 -6.76
N SER A 63 -1.51 -1.20 -7.66
CA SER A 63 -2.60 -1.09 -8.64
C SER A 63 -2.66 -2.30 -9.59
N ASP A 64 -1.51 -2.90 -9.90
CA ASP A 64 -1.38 -4.09 -10.74
C ASP A 64 -1.52 -5.41 -9.98
N GLY A 65 -1.80 -5.36 -8.68
CA GLY A 65 -2.00 -6.53 -7.81
C GLY A 65 -0.93 -6.68 -6.72
N PRO A 66 -1.13 -7.64 -5.80
CA PRO A 66 -0.28 -7.75 -4.63
C PRO A 66 1.15 -8.18 -4.97
N ARG A 67 2.11 -7.74 -4.16
CA ARG A 67 3.55 -7.99 -4.36
C ARG A 67 4.22 -8.43 -3.07
N LEU A 68 4.96 -9.53 -3.11
CA LEU A 68 5.81 -9.99 -2.00
C LEU A 68 7.27 -9.66 -2.33
N SER A 69 7.94 -8.86 -1.49
CA SER A 69 9.32 -8.41 -1.73
C SER A 69 9.49 -7.72 -3.10
N GLY A 70 8.45 -7.03 -3.57
CA GLY A 70 8.40 -6.42 -4.90
C GLY A 70 8.08 -7.36 -6.06
N LYS A 71 8.05 -8.69 -5.87
CA LYS A 71 7.65 -9.66 -6.90
C LYS A 71 6.12 -9.82 -6.94
N PRO A 72 5.47 -9.83 -8.12
CA PRO A 72 4.04 -10.11 -8.24
C PRO A 72 3.67 -11.46 -7.63
N ILE A 73 2.54 -11.50 -6.92
CA ILE A 73 1.97 -12.72 -6.37
C ILE A 73 0.48 -12.81 -6.76
N SER A 74 -0.07 -14.01 -6.86
CA SER A 74 -1.51 -14.16 -7.13
C SER A 74 -2.35 -13.60 -5.97
N LEU A 75 -3.55 -13.11 -6.28
CA LEU A 75 -4.49 -12.63 -5.27
C LEU A 75 -4.74 -13.67 -4.18
N ARG A 76 -5.05 -14.92 -4.58
CA ARG A 76 -5.32 -16.02 -3.64
C ARG A 76 -4.14 -16.32 -2.71
N HIS A 77 -2.91 -16.23 -3.20
CA HIS A 77 -1.73 -16.41 -2.37
C HIS A 77 -1.52 -15.24 -1.39
N ALA A 78 -1.77 -14.00 -1.83
CA ALA A 78 -1.74 -12.83 -0.95
C ALA A 78 -2.80 -12.93 0.15
N GLU A 79 -4.01 -13.40 -0.17
CA GLU A 79 -5.08 -13.66 0.80
C GLU A 79 -4.62 -14.67 1.85
N ILE A 80 -4.11 -15.84 1.44
CA ILE A 80 -3.61 -16.89 2.34
C ILE A 80 -2.52 -16.32 3.26
N LEU A 81 -1.52 -15.63 2.70
CA LEU A 81 -0.42 -15.07 3.48
C LEU A 81 -0.90 -14.00 4.48
N THR A 82 -1.84 -13.15 4.07
CA THR A 82 -2.39 -12.08 4.92
C THR A 82 -3.20 -12.67 6.07
N VAL A 83 -4.08 -13.65 5.81
CA VAL A 83 -4.84 -14.35 6.84
C VAL A 83 -3.89 -15.05 7.82
N LEU A 84 -2.86 -15.74 7.33
CA LEU A 84 -1.91 -16.44 8.21
C LEU A 84 -1.03 -15.47 9.02
N ALA A 85 -0.68 -14.30 8.48
CA ALA A 85 0.04 -13.26 9.22
C ALA A 85 -0.81 -12.70 10.37
N ALA A 86 -2.12 -12.56 10.18
CA ALA A 86 -3.06 -12.16 11.23
C ALA A 86 -3.31 -13.26 12.29
N HIS A 87 -2.89 -14.50 12.02
CA HIS A 87 -3.07 -15.65 12.92
C HIS A 87 -1.73 -16.35 13.25
N PRO A 88 -0.86 -15.74 14.09
CA PRO A 88 0.47 -16.31 14.39
C PRO A 88 0.43 -17.71 15.04
N ARG A 89 -0.65 -18.04 15.74
CA ARG A 89 -0.87 -19.38 16.32
C ARG A 89 -1.16 -20.46 15.27
N GLY A 90 -1.56 -20.04 14.07
CA GLY A 90 -1.94 -20.87 12.94
C GLY A 90 -3.41 -21.24 12.91
N LEU A 91 -3.84 -21.71 11.74
CA LEU A 91 -5.20 -22.15 11.44
C LEU A 91 -5.20 -23.61 10.97
N ASN A 92 -6.19 -24.39 11.38
CA ASN A 92 -6.42 -25.69 10.78
C ASN A 92 -7.03 -25.55 9.37
N SER A 93 -7.17 -26.68 8.65
CA SER A 93 -7.68 -26.69 7.28
C SER A 93 -9.07 -26.07 7.15
N ALA A 94 -10.00 -26.45 8.04
CA ALA A 94 -11.37 -25.96 8.04
C ALA A 94 -11.43 -24.45 8.34
N GLN A 95 -10.71 -24.00 9.37
CA GLN A 95 -10.64 -22.57 9.70
C GLN A 95 -10.08 -21.74 8.54
N LEU A 96 -9.03 -22.22 7.88
CA LEU A 96 -8.44 -21.50 6.75
C LEU A 96 -9.38 -21.48 5.53
N VAL A 97 -10.25 -22.48 5.37
CA VAL A 97 -11.30 -22.46 4.35
C VAL A 97 -12.34 -21.39 4.68
N GLU A 98 -12.85 -21.32 5.91
CA GLU A 98 -13.82 -20.30 6.34
C GLU A 98 -13.29 -18.87 6.12
N GLU A 99 -12.00 -18.64 6.37
CA GLU A 99 -11.37 -17.33 6.15
C GLU A 99 -11.22 -16.94 4.68
N LEU A 100 -11.24 -17.90 3.74
CA LEU A 100 -10.86 -17.69 2.33
C LEU A 100 -12.01 -17.84 1.34
N PHE A 101 -13.11 -18.48 1.71
CA PHE A 101 -14.24 -18.79 0.83
C PHE A 101 -15.54 -18.29 1.46
N GLU A 102 -16.30 -17.44 0.76
CA GLU A 102 -17.57 -16.90 1.27
C GLU A 102 -18.63 -17.98 1.52
N GLN A 103 -18.66 -18.99 0.66
CA GLN A 103 -19.61 -20.10 0.72
C GLN A 103 -18.83 -21.41 0.49
N PRO A 104 -18.17 -21.94 1.54
CA PRO A 104 -17.35 -23.14 1.39
C PRO A 104 -18.19 -24.36 1.06
N ASP A 105 -17.69 -25.15 0.12
CA ASP A 105 -18.30 -26.39 -0.36
C ASP A 105 -17.33 -27.58 -0.22
N GLY A 106 -17.76 -28.77 -0.64
CA GLY A 106 -16.94 -29.98 -0.59
C GLY A 106 -15.64 -29.91 -1.42
N ALA A 107 -15.54 -28.99 -2.39
CA ALA A 107 -14.35 -28.81 -3.23
C ALA A 107 -13.36 -27.78 -2.68
N SER A 108 -13.79 -26.95 -1.74
CA SER A 108 -13.01 -25.83 -1.20
C SER A 108 -11.73 -26.29 -0.51
N GLU A 109 -11.77 -27.40 0.23
CA GLU A 109 -10.57 -27.95 0.88
C GLU A 109 -9.54 -28.48 -0.14
N GLY A 110 -10.01 -29.14 -1.21
CA GLY A 110 -9.15 -29.58 -2.30
C GLY A 110 -8.47 -28.41 -3.01
N THR A 111 -9.23 -27.35 -3.26
CA THR A 111 -8.73 -26.10 -3.84
C THR A 111 -7.68 -25.46 -2.94
N LEU A 112 -7.95 -25.32 -1.64
CA LEU A 112 -6.99 -24.80 -0.66
C LEU A 112 -5.68 -25.60 -0.66
N ARG A 113 -5.74 -26.93 -0.65
CA ARG A 113 -4.53 -27.78 -0.69
C ARG A 113 -3.72 -27.52 -1.95
N SER A 114 -4.38 -27.38 -3.11
CA SER A 114 -3.71 -27.09 -4.38
C SER A 114 -3.02 -25.73 -4.37
N GLU A 115 -3.66 -24.69 -3.81
CA GLU A 115 -3.08 -23.37 -3.67
C GLU A 115 -1.91 -23.35 -2.69
N LEU A 116 -2.01 -24.07 -1.57
CA LEU A 116 -0.90 -24.18 -0.62
C LEU A 116 0.33 -24.88 -1.23
N VAL A 117 0.13 -25.85 -2.12
CA VAL A 117 1.23 -26.48 -2.85
C VAL A 117 1.88 -25.47 -3.81
N ARG A 118 1.09 -24.73 -4.59
CA ARG A 118 1.58 -23.68 -5.49
C ARG A 118 2.30 -22.56 -4.73
N LEU A 119 1.74 -22.11 -3.62
CA LEU A 119 2.31 -21.08 -2.76
C LEU A 119 3.64 -21.53 -2.17
N ARG A 120 3.74 -22.76 -1.64
CA ARG A 120 5.02 -23.29 -1.13
C ARG A 120 6.09 -23.35 -2.21
N LYS A 121 5.72 -23.70 -3.45
CA LYS A 121 6.64 -23.67 -4.59
C LYS A 121 7.09 -22.24 -4.91
N PHE A 122 6.17 -21.27 -4.90
CA PHE A 122 6.49 -19.85 -5.10
C PHE A 122 7.45 -19.31 -4.02
N LEU A 123 7.28 -19.73 -2.76
CA LEU A 123 8.13 -19.31 -1.65
C LEU A 123 9.49 -20.02 -1.61
N ALA A 124 9.69 -21.08 -2.40
CA ALA A 124 10.89 -21.91 -2.36
C ALA A 124 12.18 -21.16 -2.73
N ASP A 125 12.07 -20.00 -3.41
CA ASP A 125 13.18 -19.09 -3.68
C ASP A 125 13.87 -18.56 -2.40
N SER A 126 13.18 -18.61 -1.24
CA SER A 126 13.72 -18.20 0.06
C SER A 126 13.56 -19.31 1.11
N PRO A 127 14.67 -19.88 1.64
CA PRO A 127 14.61 -20.98 2.61
C PRO A 127 13.97 -20.58 3.95
N PHE A 128 13.87 -19.29 4.23
CA PHE A 128 13.29 -18.76 5.46
C PHE A 128 11.75 -18.68 5.40
N ARG A 129 11.17 -18.59 4.19
CA ARG A 129 9.72 -18.45 4.00
C ARG A 129 9.00 -19.80 3.98
N ARG A 130 8.77 -20.36 5.17
CA ARG A 130 8.13 -21.68 5.33
C ARG A 130 6.76 -21.62 5.99
N ILE A 131 5.78 -22.26 5.34
CA ILE A 131 4.43 -22.44 5.88
C ILE A 131 4.34 -23.83 6.50
N ALA A 132 4.37 -23.88 7.83
CA ALA A 132 4.19 -25.14 8.57
C ALA A 132 2.81 -25.74 8.28
N ALA A 133 2.67 -27.05 8.47
CA ALA A 133 1.38 -27.72 8.37
C ALA A 133 0.94 -28.19 9.77
N ARG A 134 -0.38 -28.26 9.99
CA ARG A 134 -1.02 -28.81 11.20
C ARG A 134 -0.57 -28.12 12.51
N PRO A 135 -0.99 -26.86 12.78
CA PRO A 135 -1.80 -25.98 11.94
C PRO A 135 -0.97 -25.26 10.86
N TYR A 136 -1.64 -24.70 9.86
CA TYR A 136 -1.01 -23.80 8.90
C TYR A 136 -0.59 -22.52 9.59
N ARG A 137 0.71 -22.21 9.58
CA ARG A 137 1.27 -20.98 10.16
C ARG A 137 2.53 -20.55 9.41
N LEU A 138 2.80 -19.25 9.40
CA LEU A 138 4.05 -18.72 8.89
C LEU A 138 5.16 -19.00 9.91
N GLN A 139 6.32 -19.47 9.45
CA GLN A 139 7.53 -19.66 10.27
C GLN A 139 8.51 -18.48 10.16
N TRP A 140 8.04 -17.36 9.61
CA TRP A 140 8.78 -16.12 9.48
C TRP A 140 7.85 -14.95 9.79
N GLN A 141 8.45 -13.79 10.07
CA GLN A 141 7.71 -12.56 10.36
C GLN A 141 7.32 -11.88 9.05
N LEU A 142 6.17 -12.23 8.51
CA LEU A 142 5.63 -11.54 7.34
C LEU A 142 4.98 -10.22 7.77
N GLN A 143 5.49 -9.12 7.25
CA GLN A 143 4.79 -7.85 7.28
C GLN A 143 3.86 -7.74 6.08
N THR A 144 2.64 -7.27 6.29
CA THR A 144 1.70 -6.91 5.24
C THR A 144 1.35 -5.43 5.36
N THR A 145 0.75 -4.83 4.34
CA THR A 145 0.21 -3.47 4.48
C THR A 145 -0.70 -3.36 5.72
N LEU A 146 -1.53 -4.37 5.99
CA LEU A 146 -2.44 -4.39 7.14
C LEU A 146 -1.69 -4.51 8.48
N THR A 147 -0.64 -5.32 8.59
CA THR A 147 0.12 -5.42 9.86
C THR A 147 0.91 -4.15 10.15
N ARG A 148 1.48 -3.52 9.11
CA ARG A 148 2.16 -2.22 9.26
C ARG A 148 1.18 -1.10 9.62
N LEU A 149 -0.01 -1.10 9.01
CA LEU A 149 -1.08 -0.17 9.38
C LEU A 149 -1.48 -0.35 10.85
N TRP A 150 -1.67 -1.60 11.28
CA TRP A 150 -2.01 -1.91 12.68
C TRP A 150 -0.92 -1.45 13.64
N SER A 151 0.35 -1.74 13.33
CA SER A 151 1.50 -1.31 14.15
C SER A 151 1.59 0.22 14.24
N ALA A 152 1.38 0.94 13.13
CA ALA A 152 1.38 2.41 13.14
C ALA A 152 0.28 2.99 14.05
N MET A 153 -0.89 2.34 14.10
CA MET A 153 -1.97 2.73 15.02
C MET A 153 -1.59 2.43 16.49
N GLU A 154 -0.96 1.28 16.77
CA GLU A 154 -0.47 0.93 18.11
C GLU A 154 0.63 1.90 18.60
N ASP A 155 1.52 2.32 17.70
CA ASP A 155 2.59 3.28 17.97
C ASP A 155 2.09 4.74 18.07
N GLY A 156 0.81 5.00 17.72
CA GLY A 156 0.22 6.33 17.70
C GLY A 156 0.68 7.22 16.54
N ASP A 157 1.39 6.65 15.54
CA ASP A 157 1.81 7.37 14.34
C ASP A 157 0.65 7.43 13.33
N LEU A 158 -0.28 8.37 13.58
CA LEU A 158 -1.48 8.54 12.77
C LEU A 158 -1.18 8.99 11.35
N GLU A 159 -0.11 9.76 11.15
CA GLU A 159 0.28 10.19 9.80
C GLU A 159 0.74 8.97 8.99
N ARG A 160 1.56 8.10 9.57
CA ARG A 160 1.96 6.85 8.92
C ARG A 160 0.78 5.93 8.69
N ALA A 161 -0.14 5.79 9.65
CA ALA A 161 -1.35 4.99 9.49
C ALA A 161 -2.21 5.47 8.31
N LEU A 162 -2.45 6.78 8.20
CA LEU A 162 -3.22 7.38 7.09
C LEU A 162 -2.51 7.27 5.74
N GLN A 163 -1.18 7.19 5.70
CA GLN A 163 -0.43 6.90 4.47
C GLN A 163 -0.54 5.42 4.06
N LEU A 164 -0.58 4.50 5.03
CA LEU A 164 -0.66 3.05 4.81
C LEU A 164 -2.08 2.53 4.60
N TYR A 165 -3.10 3.37 4.84
CA TYR A 165 -4.50 3.07 4.58
C TYR A 165 -4.96 3.74 3.27
N PRO A 166 -4.56 3.26 2.08
CA PRO A 166 -5.22 3.70 0.85
C PRO A 166 -6.65 3.18 0.85
N ALA A 167 -7.51 3.81 0.04
CA ALA A 167 -8.91 3.40 -0.10
C ALA A 167 -9.07 1.95 -0.58
N GLU A 168 -8.01 1.33 -1.09
CA GLU A 168 -8.09 0.10 -1.88
C GLU A 168 -7.19 -1.06 -1.41
N ILE A 169 -7.15 -1.39 -0.12
CA ILE A 169 -6.45 -2.60 0.34
C ILE A 169 -7.18 -3.86 -0.18
N LEU A 170 -6.53 -4.64 -1.06
CA LEU A 170 -7.08 -5.87 -1.65
C LEU A 170 -8.56 -5.76 -2.11
N VAL A 171 -8.97 -4.67 -2.78
CA VAL A 171 -10.39 -4.45 -3.14
C VAL A 171 -11.02 -5.62 -3.88
N ARG A 172 -10.24 -6.29 -4.74
CA ARG A 172 -10.68 -7.43 -5.54
C ARG A 172 -10.88 -8.74 -4.74
N SER A 173 -10.41 -8.79 -3.48
CA SER A 173 -10.56 -9.97 -2.61
C SER A 173 -12.00 -10.09 -2.12
N GLN A 174 -12.56 -11.28 -2.29
CA GLN A 174 -13.85 -11.71 -1.71
C GLN A 174 -13.66 -12.60 -0.48
N ALA A 175 -12.43 -12.90 -0.07
CA ALA A 175 -12.16 -13.72 1.11
C ALA A 175 -12.74 -13.08 2.40
N PRO A 176 -13.60 -13.79 3.17
CA PRO A 176 -14.22 -13.27 4.39
C PRO A 176 -13.21 -12.76 5.42
N GLY A 177 -12.09 -13.46 5.60
CA GLY A 177 -11.02 -13.09 6.51
C GLY A 177 -10.37 -11.76 6.15
N ILE A 178 -10.19 -11.51 4.84
CA ILE A 178 -9.66 -10.22 4.37
C ILE A 178 -10.69 -9.10 4.59
N ALA A 179 -11.97 -9.36 4.31
CA ALA A 179 -13.03 -8.39 4.59
C ALA A 179 -13.09 -8.02 6.08
N ALA A 180 -13.01 -9.02 6.97
CA ALA A 180 -12.99 -8.82 8.41
C ALA A 180 -11.77 -8.01 8.88
N LEU A 181 -10.57 -8.32 8.37
CA LEU A 181 -9.36 -7.58 8.70
C LEU A 181 -9.42 -6.12 8.24
N ARG A 182 -9.94 -5.85 7.04
CA ARG A 182 -10.13 -4.49 6.52
C ARG A 182 -11.14 -3.71 7.36
N CYS A 183 -12.30 -4.30 7.63
CA CYS A 183 -13.35 -3.68 8.45
C CYS A 183 -12.81 -3.31 9.83
N ARG A 184 -12.08 -4.23 10.49
CA ARG A 184 -11.45 -3.96 11.79
C ARG A 184 -10.43 -2.83 11.72
N ALA A 185 -9.59 -2.78 10.69
CA ALA A 185 -8.64 -1.69 10.51
C ALA A 185 -9.32 -0.34 10.23
N GLN A 186 -10.38 -0.34 9.41
CA GLN A 186 -11.18 0.85 9.11
C GLN A 186 -11.82 1.42 10.38
N ILE A 187 -12.49 0.59 11.17
CA ILE A 187 -13.12 1.00 12.42
C ILE A 187 -12.06 1.54 13.39
N ALA A 188 -10.96 0.81 13.60
CA ALA A 188 -9.91 1.25 14.51
C ALA A 188 -9.31 2.60 14.09
N LEU A 189 -8.96 2.77 12.82
CA LEU A 189 -8.40 4.01 12.31
C LEU A 189 -9.38 5.18 12.46
N ARG A 190 -10.65 4.96 12.12
CA ARG A 190 -11.71 5.94 12.27
C ARG A 190 -11.83 6.42 13.71
N GLU A 191 -11.92 5.50 14.66
CA GLU A 191 -12.08 5.85 16.08
C GLU A 191 -10.87 6.60 16.63
N ILE A 192 -9.64 6.17 16.28
CA ILE A 192 -8.43 6.85 16.75
C ILE A 192 -8.32 8.25 16.14
N VAL A 193 -8.67 8.41 14.86
CA VAL A 193 -8.65 9.73 14.18
C VAL A 193 -9.75 10.65 14.73
N LEU A 194 -10.93 10.14 15.11
CA LEU A 194 -11.94 10.93 15.81
C LEU A 194 -11.50 11.37 17.21
N ASP A 195 -10.77 10.52 17.93
CA ASP A 195 -10.30 10.81 19.30
C ASP A 195 -9.10 11.77 19.32
N ARG A 196 -8.16 11.62 18.38
CA ARG A 196 -6.82 12.26 18.46
C ARG A 196 -6.37 12.97 17.20
N GLY A 197 -7.14 12.87 16.11
CA GLY A 197 -6.75 13.40 14.82
C GLY A 197 -6.76 14.94 14.78
N SER A 198 -5.79 15.51 14.07
CA SER A 198 -5.84 16.93 13.71
C SER A 198 -6.98 17.22 12.71
N ALA A 199 -7.36 18.48 12.57
CA ALA A 199 -8.34 18.92 11.58
C ALA A 199 -8.02 18.40 10.15
N GLN A 200 -6.74 18.38 9.76
CA GLN A 200 -6.30 17.90 8.45
C GLN A 200 -6.44 16.38 8.30
N GLN A 201 -6.15 15.62 9.36
CA GLN A 201 -6.27 14.16 9.37
C GLN A 201 -7.73 13.71 9.36
N LEU A 202 -8.58 14.38 10.14
CA LEU A 202 -10.04 14.23 10.11
C LEU A 202 -10.60 14.50 8.71
N LEU A 203 -10.19 15.62 8.09
CA LEU A 203 -10.61 15.98 6.73
C LEU A 203 -10.17 14.93 5.69
N ARG A 204 -8.91 14.49 5.76
CA ARG A 204 -8.33 13.50 4.84
C ARG A 204 -9.10 12.18 4.91
N LEU A 205 -9.28 11.63 6.11
CA LEU A 205 -9.97 10.36 6.29
C LEU A 205 -11.46 10.48 5.98
N GLY A 206 -12.09 11.58 6.38
CA GLY A 206 -13.51 11.84 6.13
C GLY A 206 -13.83 11.89 4.64
N ARG A 207 -12.99 12.56 3.83
CA ARG A 207 -13.15 12.59 2.37
C ARG A 207 -12.91 11.23 1.74
N GLN A 208 -11.86 10.53 2.18
CA GLN A 208 -11.51 9.21 1.66
C GLN A 208 -12.60 8.16 1.94
N SER A 209 -13.26 8.25 3.09
CA SER A 209 -14.25 7.28 3.55
C SER A 209 -15.69 7.73 3.35
N ALA A 210 -15.91 8.91 2.77
CA ALA A 210 -17.23 9.57 2.69
C ALA A 210 -17.97 9.60 4.04
N ASP A 211 -17.26 9.94 5.12
CA ASP A 211 -17.78 9.91 6.50
C ASP A 211 -18.09 11.32 7.00
N SER A 212 -19.39 11.66 7.06
CA SER A 212 -19.86 12.98 7.47
C SER A 212 -19.47 13.34 8.91
N GLN A 213 -19.34 12.36 9.82
CA GLN A 213 -18.96 12.60 11.21
C GLN A 213 -17.50 13.06 11.30
N LEU A 214 -16.60 12.45 10.53
CA LEU A 214 -15.19 12.88 10.43
C LEU A 214 -15.08 14.28 9.81
N LEU A 215 -15.87 14.57 8.77
CA LEU A 215 -15.91 15.90 8.15
C LEU A 215 -16.44 16.98 9.11
N LEU A 216 -17.51 16.68 9.85
CA LEU A 216 -18.06 17.57 10.89
C LEU A 216 -17.05 17.81 12.01
N ALA A 217 -16.34 16.79 12.45
CA ALA A 217 -15.27 16.93 13.43
C ALA A 217 -14.14 17.82 12.90
N SER A 218 -13.70 17.63 11.65
CA SER A 218 -12.74 18.52 11.00
C SER A 218 -13.23 19.97 10.97
N LEU A 219 -14.50 20.20 10.62
CA LEU A 219 -15.09 21.53 10.55
C LEU A 219 -15.07 22.24 11.92
N ARG A 220 -15.24 21.51 13.01
CA ARG A 220 -15.17 22.09 14.37
C ARG A 220 -13.78 22.57 14.74
N GLU A 221 -12.75 21.84 14.30
CA GLU A 221 -11.35 22.14 14.61
C GLU A 221 -10.71 23.17 13.65
N LEU A 222 -11.30 23.42 12.48
CA LEU A 222 -10.77 24.40 11.52
C LEU A 222 -10.94 25.86 12.03
N PRO A 223 -9.95 26.75 11.80
CA PRO A 223 -10.10 28.18 12.10
C PRO A 223 -11.35 28.79 11.43
N LEU A 224 -12.06 29.67 12.14
CA LEU A 224 -13.34 30.23 11.68
C LEU A 224 -13.25 30.99 10.36
N ASP A 225 -12.09 31.56 10.05
CA ASP A 225 -11.76 32.29 8.82
C ASP A 225 -11.25 31.40 7.68
N SER A 226 -11.14 30.09 7.92
CA SER A 226 -10.65 29.16 6.89
C SER A 226 -11.59 29.15 5.68
N PRO A 227 -11.08 29.41 4.45
CA PRO A 227 -11.88 29.40 3.23
C PRO A 227 -12.38 27.99 2.86
N VAL A 228 -11.87 26.95 3.52
CA VAL A 228 -12.29 25.55 3.32
C VAL A 228 -13.64 25.27 4.00
N ARG A 229 -14.04 26.04 5.03
CA ARG A 229 -15.25 25.75 5.82
C ARG A 229 -16.53 25.72 4.97
N PRO A 230 -16.83 26.72 4.11
CA PRO A 230 -18.05 26.70 3.31
C PRO A 230 -18.08 25.53 2.32
N LEU A 231 -16.92 25.16 1.77
CA LEU A 231 -16.79 24.01 0.86
C LEU A 231 -17.09 22.70 1.60
N LEU A 232 -16.55 22.56 2.82
CA LEU A 232 -16.75 21.38 3.66
C LEU A 232 -18.21 21.21 4.09
N VAL A 233 -18.93 22.31 4.37
CA VAL A 233 -20.38 22.26 4.65
C VAL A 233 -21.14 21.70 3.45
N ALA A 234 -20.85 22.18 2.23
CA ALA A 234 -21.48 21.66 1.02
C ALA A 234 -21.16 20.17 0.78
N GLU A 235 -19.93 19.73 1.07
CA GLU A 235 -19.54 18.31 1.01
C GLU A 235 -20.35 17.46 2.01
N ILE A 236 -20.54 17.94 3.24
CA ILE A 236 -21.31 17.23 4.28
C ILE A 236 -22.79 17.12 3.89
N GLU A 237 -23.40 18.23 3.46
CA GLU A 237 -24.81 18.24 3.03
C GLU A 237 -25.06 17.27 1.87
N ALA A 238 -24.11 17.16 0.94
CA ALA A 238 -24.20 16.23 -0.18
C ALA A 238 -24.11 14.74 0.23
N LEU A 239 -23.47 14.42 1.35
CA LEU A 239 -23.40 13.05 1.89
C LEU A 239 -24.64 12.66 2.70
N GLU A 240 -25.37 13.64 3.23
CA GLU A 240 -26.57 13.44 4.05
C GLU A 240 -27.87 13.50 3.25
N ALA A 241 -27.82 13.97 2.00
CA ALA A 241 -28.93 14.04 1.06
C ALA A 241 -29.26 12.69 0.39
#